data_AF-A0A0R2CT87-F1
#
_entry.id   AF-A0A0R2CT87-F1
#
_cell.length_a   1.000
_cell.length_b   1.000
_cell.length_c   1.000
_cell.angle_alpha   90.00
_cell.angle_beta   90.00
_cell.angle_gamma   90.00
#
_symmetry.space_group_name_H-M   'P 1'
#
loop_
_entity.id
_entity.type
_entity.pdbx_description
1 polymer ?
#
loop_
_entity_poly.entity_id
_entity_poly.type
_entity_poly.pdbx_seq_one_letter_code
_entity_poly.pdbx_strand_id
1 'polypeptide(L)'
;MKLGGTQMKLIAINALNKHLKSFWKRPNDQRITLLTFKKDRSLTVVGIENTITIIETGYRHQTYSELTIAEAKHQFKHSFATEFPRSHNVYFEQYKKN
;
A
#
# COMPACT_ATOMS: atom_id res chain seq x y z
N MET A 1 17.58 12.86 7.93
CA MET A 1 16.17 12.64 8.31
C MET A 1 16.00 11.22 8.84
N LYS A 2 15.84 11.03 10.16
CA LYS A 2 15.47 9.73 10.73
C LYS A 2 13.95 9.61 10.67
N LEU A 3 13.45 8.85 9.70
CA LEU A 3 12.04 8.47 9.62
C LEU A 3 11.78 7.55 10.83
N GLY A 4 10.87 7.94 11.73
CA GLY A 4 10.49 7.13 12.89
C GLY A 4 10.01 5.75 12.42
N GLY A 5 10.79 4.72 12.74
CA GLY A 5 10.62 3.37 12.19
C GLY A 5 9.31 2.74 12.63
N THR A 6 8.35 2.65 11.72
CA THR A 6 7.24 1.72 11.91
C THR A 6 7.75 0.33 11.61
N GLN A 7 7.69 -0.60 12.57
CA GLN A 7 8.11 -1.98 12.32
C GLN A 7 7.14 -2.67 11.34
N MET A 8 7.71 -3.39 10.35
CA MET A 8 6.94 -4.27 9.47
C MET A 8 6.30 -5.40 10.27
N LYS A 9 5.01 -5.65 10.02
CA LYS A 9 4.25 -6.73 10.65
C LYS A 9 3.70 -7.67 9.58
N LEU A 10 3.78 -8.97 9.81
CA LEU A 10 3.09 -9.95 8.98
C LEU A 10 1.62 -9.97 9.40
N ILE A 11 0.71 -9.66 8.48
CA ILE A 11 -0.74 -9.64 8.76
C ILE A 11 -1.49 -10.48 7.72
N ALA A 12 -2.62 -11.05 8.13
CA ALA A 12 -3.57 -11.66 7.22
C ALA A 12 -4.22 -10.61 6.31
N ILE A 13 -4.49 -10.96 5.06
CA ILE A 13 -5.14 -10.05 4.09
C ILE A 13 -6.50 -9.55 4.60
N ASN A 14 -7.21 -10.36 5.38
CA ASN A 14 -8.47 -9.94 6.00
C ASN A 14 -8.28 -8.78 7.00
N ALA A 15 -7.16 -8.75 7.72
CA ALA A 15 -6.82 -7.66 8.64
C ALA A 15 -6.37 -6.39 7.89
N LEU A 16 -5.71 -6.55 6.73
CA LEU A 16 -5.29 -5.43 5.87
C LEU A 16 -6.47 -4.53 5.48
N ASN A 17 -7.65 -5.10 5.23
CA ASN A 17 -8.85 -4.34 4.87
C ASN A 17 -9.21 -3.25 5.89
N LYS A 18 -8.95 -3.46 7.18
CA LYS A 18 -9.19 -2.44 8.22
C LYS A 18 -8.23 -1.27 8.07
N HIS A 19 -6.94 -1.55 7.82
CA HIS A 19 -5.92 -0.53 7.59
C HIS A 19 -6.17 0.27 6.32
N LEU A 20 -6.51 -0.42 5.21
CA LEU A 20 -6.86 0.23 3.95
C LEU A 20 -8.10 1.11 4.10
N LYS A 21 -9.17 0.63 4.76
CA LYS A 21 -10.35 1.46 5.04
C LYS A 21 -10.00 2.74 5.80
N SER A 22 -9.10 2.65 6.79
CA SER A 22 -8.63 3.85 7.52
C SER A 22 -7.82 4.78 6.63
N PHE A 23 -6.95 4.23 5.78
CA PHE A 23 -6.14 5.00 4.84
C PHE A 23 -7.02 5.77 3.85
N TRP A 24 -7.98 5.10 3.20
CA TRP A 24 -8.85 5.73 2.21
C TRP A 24 -9.72 6.87 2.76
N LYS A 25 -9.96 6.92 4.07
CA LYS A 25 -10.70 8.02 4.72
C LYS A 25 -9.84 9.27 4.90
N ARG A 26 -8.54 9.09 5.09
CA ARG A 26 -7.56 10.16 5.38
C ARG A 26 -6.23 9.80 4.71
N PRO A 27 -6.14 9.87 3.38
CA PRO A 27 -4.95 9.37 2.68
C PRO A 27 -3.74 10.30 2.85
N ASN A 28 -3.98 11.60 3.02
CA ASN A 28 -2.93 12.61 3.11
C ASN A 28 -1.91 12.29 4.20
N ASP A 29 -0.64 12.45 3.84
CA ASP A 29 0.52 12.23 4.69
C ASP A 29 0.63 10.81 5.25
N GLN A 30 -0.04 9.85 4.60
CA GLN A 30 0.06 8.44 4.92
C GLN A 30 0.72 7.67 3.79
N ARG A 31 1.44 6.63 4.18
CA ARG A 31 1.99 5.64 3.26
C ARG A 31 1.71 4.26 3.82
N ILE A 32 1.22 3.36 2.97
CA ILE A 32 1.15 1.93 3.25
C ILE A 32 2.08 1.21 2.27
N THR A 33 2.96 0.37 2.78
CA THR A 33 3.80 -0.52 1.99
C THR A 33 3.40 -1.96 2.30
N LEU A 34 3.14 -2.75 1.27
CA LEU A 34 2.90 -4.18 1.35
C LEU A 34 4.05 -4.92 0.70
N LEU A 35 4.53 -6.01 1.30
CA LEU A 35 5.52 -6.89 0.68
C LEU A 35 5.11 -8.36 0.74
N THR A 36 5.56 -9.12 -0.25
CA THR A 36 5.45 -10.59 -0.25
C THR A 36 6.29 -11.19 0.87
N PHE A 37 6.05 -12.46 1.20
CA PHE A 37 6.86 -13.17 2.20
C PHE A 37 8.36 -13.18 1.85
N LYS A 38 8.68 -13.36 0.56
CA LYS A 38 10.05 -13.31 0.05
C LYS A 38 10.63 -11.88 -0.04
N LYS A 39 9.78 -10.85 0.10
CA LYS A 39 10.11 -9.42 -0.03
C LYS A 39 10.71 -9.05 -1.39
N ASP A 40 10.46 -9.88 -2.40
CA ASP A 40 10.85 -9.68 -3.80
C ASP A 40 9.83 -8.83 -4.57
N ARG A 41 8.64 -8.62 -3.99
CA ARG A 41 7.58 -7.78 -4.56
C ARG A 41 6.96 -6.89 -3.50
N SER A 42 6.53 -5.72 -3.94
CA SER A 42 5.87 -4.73 -3.11
C SER A 42 4.81 -3.95 -3.85
N LEU A 43 3.84 -3.47 -3.06
CA LEU A 43 2.82 -2.52 -3.49
C LEU A 43 2.76 -1.41 -2.46
N THR A 44 3.08 -0.20 -2.89
CA THR A 44 3.08 0.98 -2.03
C THR A 44 1.96 1.92 -2.45
N VAL A 45 1.23 2.45 -1.47
CA VAL A 45 0.23 3.49 -1.66
C VAL A 45 0.62 4.69 -0.81
N VAL A 46 0.70 5.87 -1.42
CA VAL A 46 1.07 7.12 -0.78
C VAL A 46 -0.03 8.15 -1.03
N GLY A 47 -0.53 8.80 0.00
CA GLY A 47 -1.44 9.95 -0.16
C GLY A 47 -0.72 11.26 0.11
N ILE A 48 -0.79 12.19 -0.84
CA ILE A 48 -0.14 13.51 -0.78
C ILE A 48 -1.14 14.52 -1.34
N GLU A 49 -1.42 15.58 -0.57
CA GLU A 49 -2.15 16.77 -1.04
C GLU A 49 -3.39 16.44 -1.90
N ASN A 50 -4.26 15.56 -1.38
CA ASN A 50 -5.51 15.08 -1.98
C ASN A 50 -5.38 14.13 -3.17
N THR A 51 -4.17 13.79 -3.58
CA THR A 51 -3.92 12.77 -4.60
C THR A 51 -3.32 11.51 -3.99
N ILE A 52 -3.43 10.41 -4.72
CA ILE A 52 -2.85 9.14 -4.32
C ILE A 52 -1.91 8.65 -5.42
N THR A 53 -0.73 8.18 -4.98
CA THR A 53 0.23 7.50 -5.84
C THR A 53 0.30 6.03 -5.46
N ILE A 54 0.26 5.14 -6.46
CA ILE A 54 0.45 3.70 -6.31
C ILE A 54 1.73 3.30 -7.04
N ILE A 55 2.61 2.61 -6.32
CA ILE A 55 3.89 2.14 -6.84
C ILE A 55 3.91 0.61 -6.75
N GLU A 56 4.06 -0.03 -7.90
CA GLU A 56 4.23 -1.47 -8.06
C GLU A 56 5.73 -1.76 -8.24
N THR A 57 6.23 -2.76 -7.54
CA THR A 57 7.60 -3.24 -7.73
C THR A 57 7.62 -4.73 -7.53
N GLY A 58 7.67 -5.50 -8.61
CA GLY A 58 7.65 -6.95 -8.53
C GLY A 58 7.38 -7.57 -9.90
N TYR A 59 6.16 -8.08 -10.08
CA TYR A 59 5.71 -8.55 -11.40
C TYR A 59 5.63 -7.39 -12.41
N ARG A 60 5.13 -6.24 -11.94
CA ARG A 60 5.13 -4.98 -12.68
C ARG A 60 6.02 -3.96 -11.97
N HIS A 61 6.60 -3.05 -12.75
CA HIS A 61 7.39 -1.91 -12.28
C HIS A 61 6.73 -0.63 -12.76
N GLN A 62 5.54 -0.34 -12.24
CA GLN A 62 4.70 0.76 -12.69
C GLN A 62 4.41 1.72 -11.52
N THR A 63 4.29 3.00 -11.87
CA THR A 63 3.86 4.05 -10.94
C THR A 63 2.64 4.75 -11.53
N TYR A 64 1.59 4.84 -10.73
CA TYR A 64 0.36 5.56 -11.06
C TYR A 64 0.24 6.74 -10.11
N SER A 65 0.46 7.94 -10.63
CA SER A 65 0.46 9.20 -9.85
C SER A 65 -0.86 9.95 -9.99
N GLU A 66 -1.09 10.90 -9.09
CA GLU A 66 -2.21 11.86 -9.18
C GLU A 66 -3.62 11.23 -9.24
N LEU A 67 -3.78 10.03 -8.70
CA LEU A 67 -5.07 9.33 -8.72
C LEU A 67 -6.05 9.95 -7.71
N THR A 68 -7.32 10.02 -8.09
CA THR A 68 -8.40 10.22 -7.13
C THR A 68 -8.56 9.00 -6.21
N ILE A 69 -9.28 9.15 -5.09
CA ILE A 69 -9.55 8.04 -4.17
C ILE A 69 -10.28 6.88 -4.87
N ALA A 70 -11.18 7.17 -5.80
CA ALA A 70 -11.94 6.14 -6.51
C ALA A 70 -11.03 5.34 -7.46
N GLU A 71 -10.23 6.03 -8.27
CA GLU A 71 -9.27 5.42 -9.19
C GLU A 71 -8.21 4.64 -8.43
N ALA A 72 -7.68 5.20 -7.35
CA ALA A 72 -6.68 4.54 -6.51
C ALA A 72 -7.21 3.24 -5.88
N LYS A 73 -8.47 3.20 -5.42
CA LYS A 73 -9.05 1.95 -4.90
C LYS A 73 -9.15 0.88 -5.98
N HIS A 74 -9.59 1.27 -7.17
CA HIS A 74 -9.71 0.36 -8.31
C HIS A 74 -8.33 -0.18 -8.73
N GLN A 75 -7.38 0.74 -8.95
CA GLN A 75 -6.02 0.41 -9.33
C GLN A 75 -5.34 -0.44 -8.26
N PHE A 76 -5.47 -0.10 -6.97
CA PHE A 76 -4.90 -0.89 -5.88
C PHE A 76 -5.41 -2.33 -5.90
N LYS A 77 -6.72 -2.56 -6.11
CA LYS A 77 -7.27 -3.92 -6.17
C LYS A 77 -6.66 -4.73 -7.32
N HIS A 78 -6.50 -4.10 -8.48
CA HIS A 78 -5.87 -4.72 -9.65
C HIS A 78 -4.38 -5.02 -9.39
N SER A 79 -3.64 -4.03 -8.89
CA SER A 79 -2.22 -4.13 -8.53
C SER A 79 -2.01 -5.25 -7.51
N PHE A 80 -2.86 -5.30 -6.48
CA PHE A 80 -2.78 -6.27 -5.41
C PHE A 80 -3.04 -7.69 -5.91
N ALA A 81 -4.05 -7.91 -6.76
CA ALA A 81 -4.31 -9.22 -7.34
C ALA A 81 -3.15 -9.70 -8.24
N THR A 82 -2.50 -8.76 -8.94
CA THR A 82 -1.36 -9.04 -9.83
C THR A 82 -0.10 -9.41 -9.04
N GLU A 83 0.23 -8.63 -8.02
CA GLU A 83 1.46 -8.83 -7.22
C GLU A 83 1.32 -9.96 -6.18
N PHE A 84 0.10 -10.18 -5.65
CA PHE A 84 -0.19 -11.09 -4.53
C PHE A 84 -1.26 -12.16 -4.85
N PRO A 85 -1.23 -12.87 -5.99
CA PRO A 85 -2.34 -13.71 -6.45
C PRO A 85 -2.68 -14.89 -5.52
N ARG A 86 -1.72 -15.35 -4.70
CA ARG A 86 -1.87 -16.51 -3.80
C ARG A 86 -1.44 -16.22 -2.37
N SER A 87 -1.25 -14.96 -2.02
CA SER A 87 -0.83 -14.60 -0.67
C SER A 87 -2.01 -14.78 0.29
N HIS A 88 -1.76 -15.33 1.48
CA HIS A 88 -2.74 -15.32 2.59
C HIS A 88 -2.36 -14.27 3.64
N ASN A 89 -1.06 -14.01 3.76
CA ASN A 89 -0.47 -12.99 4.61
C ASN A 89 0.44 -12.08 3.79
N VAL A 90 0.60 -10.85 4.22
CA VAL A 90 1.53 -9.87 3.64
C VAL A 90 2.30 -9.17 4.74
N TYR A 91 3.55 -8.81 4.47
CA TYR A 91 4.22 -7.84 5.32
C TYR A 91 3.58 -6.48 5.09
N PHE A 92 3.25 -5.81 6.17
CA PHE A 92 2.56 -4.53 6.19
C PHE A 92 3.38 -3.54 7.01
N GLU A 93 3.54 -2.35 6.43
CA GLU A 93 4.11 -1.19 7.08
C GLU A 93 3.19 0.01 6.78
N GLN A 94 2.93 0.82 7.80
CA GLN A 94 2.15 2.04 7.64
C GLN A 94 2.85 3.21 8.31
N TYR A 95 3.23 4.18 7.51
CA TYR A 95 3.71 5.46 7.98
C TYR A 95 2.57 6.48 7.98
N LYS A 96 2.54 7.32 9.01
CA LYS A 96 1.65 8.48 9.10
C LYS A 96 2.51 9.65 9.58
N LYS A 97 2.54 10.74 8.82
CA LYS A 97 3.05 12.01 9.33
C LYS A 97 2.00 12.55 10.31
N ASN A 98 2.46 12.89 11.51
CA ASN A 98 1.62 13.44 12.57
C ASN A 98 1.56 14.96 12.46
#